data_AF-A0A1Y1KYQ1-F1
#
_entry.id   AF-A0A1Y1KYQ1-F1
#
_cell.length_a   1.000
_cell.length_b   1.000
_cell.length_c   1.000
_cell.angle_alpha   90.00
_cell.angle_beta   90.00
_cell.angle_gamma   90.00
#
_symmetry.space_group_name_H-M   'P 1'
#
loop_
_entity.id
_entity.type
_entity.pdbx_description
1 polymer ?
#
loop_
_entity_poly.entity_id
_entity_poly.type
_entity_poly.pdbx_seq_one_letter_code
_entity_poly.pdbx_strand_id
1 'polypeptide(L)'
;FSTVIQESYSMTLARRSFLPMIVTRGSDQASISTSFQVRNEPSVVRNYGTLLIEFAKITPDGLVVFFPSYLYMESIISMWQGMGILDEVWKYKLILVETPDAQETSLALETYRTACCNGRGAILLCVARGKVSEGIDFDHQYG
;
A
#
# COMPACT_ATOMS: atom_id res chain seq x y z
N PHE A 1 -10.83 7.45 -20.17
CA PHE A 1 -11.06 8.22 -18.94
C PHE A 1 -10.66 9.66 -19.19
N SER A 2 -11.55 10.63 -18.96
CA SER A 2 -11.27 12.07 -19.04
C SER A 2 -11.27 12.66 -17.64
N THR A 3 -10.14 13.20 -17.20
CA THR A 3 -9.95 13.77 -15.86
C THR A 3 -10.85 15.00 -15.69
N VAL A 4 -11.60 15.08 -14.57
CA VAL A 4 -12.58 16.17 -14.34
C VAL A 4 -11.92 17.44 -13.80
N ILE A 5 -10.83 17.30 -13.03
CA ILE A 5 -10.06 18.41 -12.49
C ILE A 5 -8.58 18.01 -12.51
N GLN A 6 -7.74 18.85 -13.12
CA GLN A 6 -6.29 18.70 -13.14
C GLN A 6 -5.69 20.04 -12.69
N GLU A 7 -5.04 20.04 -11.54
CA GLU A 7 -4.29 21.20 -11.03
C GLU A 7 -2.80 20.94 -11.20
N SER A 8 -2.07 21.92 -11.75
CA SER A 8 -0.62 21.84 -11.95
C SER A 8 0.08 22.82 -11.02
N TYR A 9 0.69 22.31 -9.96
CA TYR A 9 1.51 23.12 -9.05
C TYR A 9 2.92 23.28 -9.62
N SER A 10 3.43 24.51 -9.67
CA SER A 10 4.77 24.82 -10.16
C SER A 10 5.83 24.25 -9.21
N MET A 11 6.41 23.11 -9.57
CA MET A 11 7.45 22.41 -8.82
C MET A 11 8.74 22.42 -9.66
N THR A 12 9.79 23.11 -9.19
CA THR A 12 11.12 23.10 -9.81
C THR A 12 11.89 21.83 -9.45
N LEU A 13 11.45 20.69 -10.01
CA LEU A 13 12.20 19.44 -10.03
C LEU A 13 12.54 19.12 -11.50
N ALA A 14 13.79 18.76 -11.79
CA ALA A 14 14.29 18.56 -13.15
C ALA A 14 13.64 17.36 -13.90
N ARG A 15 12.78 16.58 -13.22
CA ARG A 15 11.97 15.47 -13.79
C ARG A 15 10.56 15.48 -13.21
N ARG A 16 9.61 14.91 -13.96
CA ARG A 16 8.25 14.60 -13.50
C ARG A 16 8.34 13.68 -12.29
N SER A 17 8.20 14.23 -11.08
CA SER A 17 8.59 13.51 -9.86
C SER A 17 7.42 12.93 -9.06
N PHE A 18 6.18 13.41 -9.24
CA PHE A 18 5.01 12.92 -8.48
C PHE A 18 3.72 13.01 -9.30
N LEU A 19 2.95 11.91 -9.36
CA LEU A 19 1.66 11.82 -10.05
C LEU A 19 0.60 11.30 -9.07
N PRO A 20 -0.05 12.18 -8.28
CA PRO A 20 -1.08 11.75 -7.35
C PRO A 20 -2.33 11.27 -8.10
N MET A 21 -2.95 10.20 -7.60
CA MET A 21 -4.21 9.68 -8.10
C MET A 21 -5.13 9.34 -6.93
N ILE A 22 -6.41 9.71 -7.05
CA ILE A 22 -7.44 9.36 -6.07
C ILE A 22 -8.34 8.30 -6.69
N VAL A 23 -8.42 7.12 -6.05
CA VAL A 23 -9.28 6.02 -6.47
C VAL A 23 -10.59 6.08 -5.68
N THR A 24 -11.69 6.40 -6.35
CA THR A 24 -13.02 6.57 -5.70
C THR A 24 -13.94 5.37 -5.90
N ARG A 25 -13.64 4.49 -6.85
CA ARG A 25 -14.46 3.33 -7.21
C ARG A 25 -13.61 2.11 -7.51
N GLY A 26 -14.13 0.94 -7.15
CA GLY A 26 -13.53 -0.35 -7.45
C GLY A 26 -13.80 -0.80 -8.87
N SER A 27 -13.23 -1.95 -9.23
CA SER A 27 -13.45 -2.60 -10.52
C SER A 27 -14.93 -2.97 -10.74
N ASP A 28 -15.68 -3.20 -9.65
CA ASP A 28 -17.12 -3.45 -9.69
C ASP A 28 -18.00 -2.18 -9.74
N GLN A 29 -17.38 -0.99 -9.87
CA GLN A 29 -18.03 0.32 -9.80
C GLN A 29 -18.61 0.70 -8.43
N ALA A 30 -18.45 -0.12 -7.39
CA ALA A 30 -18.83 0.26 -6.03
C ALA A 30 -17.90 1.35 -5.49
N SER A 31 -18.47 2.23 -4.68
CA SER A 31 -17.70 3.26 -3.99
C SER A 31 -16.74 2.62 -2.98
N ILE A 32 -15.46 2.91 -3.12
CA ILE A 32 -14.45 2.51 -2.14
C ILE A 32 -14.38 3.59 -1.06
N SER A 33 -14.61 3.21 0.19
CA SER A 33 -14.52 4.12 1.32
C SER A 33 -14.11 3.38 2.59
N THR A 34 -13.23 3.99 3.37
CA THR A 34 -12.85 3.50 4.71
C THR A 34 -13.73 4.12 5.81
N SER A 35 -14.91 4.65 5.47
CA SER A 35 -15.83 5.20 6.49
C SER A 35 -16.25 4.10 7.47
N PHE A 36 -16.46 4.46 8.73
CA PHE A 36 -16.69 3.50 9.83
C PHE A 36 -17.81 2.49 9.53
N GLN A 37 -18.85 2.91 8.80
CA GLN A 37 -20.02 2.10 8.46
C GLN A 37 -19.73 1.05 7.39
N VAL A 38 -18.87 1.36 6.42
CA VAL A 38 -18.67 0.51 5.22
C VAL A 38 -17.29 -0.15 5.16
N ARG A 39 -16.36 0.23 6.04
CA ARG A 39 -14.96 -0.27 6.03
C ARG A 39 -14.81 -1.77 6.25
N ASN A 40 -15.82 -2.42 6.85
CA ASN A 40 -15.85 -3.85 7.13
C ASN A 40 -16.69 -4.63 6.11
N GLU A 41 -17.31 -3.94 5.13
CA GLU A 41 -18.07 -4.60 4.08
C GLU A 41 -17.13 -5.44 3.22
N PRO A 42 -17.39 -6.75 3.02
CA PRO A 42 -16.50 -7.63 2.26
C PRO A 42 -16.24 -7.16 0.83
N SER A 43 -17.19 -6.43 0.22
CA SER A 43 -17.04 -5.82 -1.11
C SER A 43 -15.93 -4.76 -1.13
N VAL A 44 -15.90 -3.88 -0.13
CA VAL A 44 -14.89 -2.82 0.00
C VAL A 44 -13.51 -3.43 0.27
N VAL A 45 -13.44 -4.40 1.17
CA VAL A 45 -12.19 -5.10 1.49
C VAL A 45 -11.60 -5.81 0.27
N ARG A 46 -12.46 -6.47 -0.52
CA ARG A 46 -12.05 -7.10 -1.77
C ARG A 46 -11.53 -6.07 -2.77
N ASN A 47 -12.23 -4.96 -2.94
CA ASN A 47 -11.83 -3.89 -3.87
C ASN A 47 -10.45 -3.30 -3.52
N TYR A 48 -10.14 -3.10 -2.24
CA TYR A 48 -8.78 -2.71 -1.82
C TYR A 48 -7.74 -3.79 -2.12
N GLY A 49 -8.08 -5.06 -1.92
CA GLY A 49 -7.18 -6.17 -2.24
C GLY A 49 -6.91 -6.30 -3.74
N THR A 50 -7.93 -6.11 -4.58
CA THR A 50 -7.76 -6.07 -6.05
C THR A 50 -6.87 -4.91 -6.47
N LEU A 51 -7.07 -3.73 -5.89
CA LEU A 51 -6.22 -2.56 -6.14
C LEU A 51 -4.75 -2.88 -5.79
N LEU A 52 -4.52 -3.48 -4.62
CA LEU A 52 -3.19 -3.88 -4.17
C LEU A 52 -2.53 -4.86 -5.16
N ILE A 53 -3.27 -5.86 -5.64
CA ILE A 53 -2.78 -6.83 -6.63
C ILE A 53 -2.40 -6.13 -7.94
N GLU A 54 -3.25 -5.22 -8.44
CA GLU A 54 -2.99 -4.50 -9.70
C GLU A 54 -1.74 -3.62 -9.59
N PHE A 55 -1.59 -2.87 -8.49
CA PHE A 55 -0.38 -2.08 -8.25
C PHE A 55 0.85 -2.96 -8.10
N ALA A 56 0.77 -4.07 -7.35
CA ALA A 56 1.89 -4.99 -7.18
C ALA A 56 2.39 -5.61 -8.49
N LYS A 57 1.53 -5.74 -9.51
CA LYS A 57 1.90 -6.22 -10.85
C LYS A 57 2.61 -5.14 -11.68
N ILE A 58 2.21 -3.89 -11.51
CA ILE A 58 2.69 -2.77 -12.35
C ILE A 58 3.98 -2.18 -11.79
N THR A 59 4.12 -2.09 -10.47
CA THR A 59 5.31 -1.51 -9.85
C THR A 59 6.45 -2.54 -9.77
N PRO A 60 7.66 -2.24 -10.29
CA PRO A 60 8.77 -3.19 -10.26
C PRO A 60 9.45 -3.26 -8.87
N ASP A 61 9.60 -2.12 -8.19
CA ASP A 61 10.41 -2.02 -6.96
C ASP A 61 9.56 -2.24 -5.69
N GLY A 62 9.54 -1.28 -4.77
CA GLY A 62 8.77 -1.30 -3.54
C GLY A 62 7.35 -0.78 -3.69
N LEU A 63 6.48 -1.13 -2.74
CA LEU A 63 5.19 -0.51 -2.54
C LEU A 63 4.98 -0.32 -1.03
N VAL A 64 4.62 0.88 -0.61
CA VAL A 64 4.29 1.16 0.79
C VAL A 64 2.80 1.45 0.91
N VAL A 65 2.11 0.71 1.78
CA VAL A 65 0.66 0.82 1.97
C VAL A 65 0.39 1.25 3.40
N PHE A 66 -0.20 2.44 3.56
CA PHE A 66 -0.54 2.99 4.86
C PHE A 66 -1.99 2.73 5.24
N PHE A 67 -2.19 2.16 6.42
CA PHE A 67 -3.48 1.96 7.06
C PHE A 67 -3.72 3.04 8.13
N PRO A 68 -5.00 3.37 8.41
CA PRO A 68 -5.36 4.35 9.44
C PRO A 68 -5.08 3.86 10.88
N SER A 69 -5.04 2.55 11.13
CA SER A 69 -4.76 1.97 12.46
C SER A 69 -4.30 0.51 12.37
N TYR A 70 -3.57 0.04 13.39
CA TYR A 70 -3.14 -1.37 13.53
C TYR A 70 -4.33 -2.34 13.54
N LEU A 71 -5.37 -2.02 14.33
CA LEU A 71 -6.59 -2.83 14.41
C LEU A 71 -7.25 -3.01 13.04
N TYR A 72 -7.27 -1.96 12.21
CA TYR A 72 -7.86 -2.05 10.88
C TYR A 72 -6.96 -2.86 9.94
N MET A 73 -5.65 -2.64 9.99
CA MET A 73 -4.68 -3.42 9.23
C MET A 73 -4.80 -4.93 9.51
N GLU A 74 -4.79 -5.34 10.79
CA GLU A 74 -4.91 -6.74 11.20
C GLU A 74 -6.24 -7.37 10.72
N SER A 75 -7.35 -6.64 10.88
CA SER A 75 -8.67 -7.08 10.40
C SER A 75 -8.68 -7.32 8.89
N ILE A 76 -8.10 -6.39 8.11
CA ILE A 76 -8.07 -6.48 6.65
C ILE A 76 -7.13 -7.59 6.18
N ILE A 77 -5.95 -7.75 6.80
CA ILE A 77 -5.02 -8.84 6.50
C ILE A 77 -5.70 -10.19 6.74
N SER A 78 -6.41 -10.35 7.87
CA SER A 78 -7.16 -11.59 8.17
C SER A 78 -8.22 -11.89 7.12
N MET A 79 -8.99 -10.87 6.69
CA MET A 79 -9.99 -11.01 5.63
C MET A 79 -9.35 -11.33 4.28
N TRP A 80 -8.24 -10.68 3.92
CA TRP A 80 -7.52 -10.95 2.68
C TRP A 80 -6.92 -12.35 2.63
N GLN A 81 -6.43 -12.87 3.77
CA GLN A 81 -5.99 -14.25 3.88
C GLN A 81 -7.16 -15.22 3.63
N GLY A 82 -8.31 -14.98 4.27
CA GLY A 82 -9.50 -15.82 4.06
C GLY A 82 -10.05 -15.78 2.64
N MET A 83 -9.80 -14.70 1.89
CA MET A 83 -10.20 -14.55 0.48
C MET A 83 -9.13 -15.04 -0.52
N GLY A 84 -7.94 -15.45 -0.06
CA GLY A 84 -6.81 -15.83 -0.93
C GLY A 84 -6.15 -14.67 -1.68
N ILE A 85 -6.41 -13.43 -1.27
CA ILE A 85 -5.84 -12.22 -1.89
C ILE A 85 -4.35 -12.12 -1.58
N LEU A 86 -3.94 -12.44 -0.36
CA LEU A 86 -2.52 -12.40 0.05
C LEU A 86 -1.69 -13.43 -0.73
N ASP A 87 -2.22 -14.62 -0.99
CA ASP A 87 -1.57 -15.64 -1.82
C ASP A 87 -1.35 -15.16 -3.27
N GLU A 88 -2.28 -14.39 -3.83
CA GLU A 88 -2.11 -13.76 -5.14
C GLU A 88 -1.03 -12.69 -5.12
N VAL A 89 -1.01 -11.84 -4.10
CA VAL A 89 0.00 -10.77 -3.95
C VAL A 89 1.40 -11.36 -3.77
N TRP A 90 1.53 -12.43 -3.00
CA TRP A 90 2.80 -13.10 -2.69
C TRP A 90 3.55 -13.63 -3.92
N LYS A 91 2.81 -13.93 -5.00
CA LYS A 91 3.38 -14.33 -6.29
C LYS A 91 4.20 -13.22 -6.95
N TYR A 92 3.86 -11.95 -6.66
CA TYR A 92 4.51 -10.79 -7.27
C TYR A 92 5.53 -10.16 -6.33
N LYS A 93 5.19 -9.94 -5.06
CA LYS A 93 6.05 -9.22 -4.10
C LYS A 93 6.02 -9.86 -2.71
N LEU A 94 7.14 -9.70 -1.98
CA LEU A 94 7.20 -10.11 -0.58
C LEU A 94 6.31 -9.19 0.26
N ILE A 95 5.51 -9.75 1.17
CA ILE A 95 4.63 -8.97 2.05
C ILE A 95 5.30 -8.84 3.42
N LEU A 96 5.46 -7.60 3.89
CA LEU A 96 6.04 -7.26 5.18
C LEU A 96 5.04 -6.38 5.93
N VAL A 97 4.93 -6.59 7.24
CA VAL A 97 3.93 -5.92 8.08
C VAL A 97 4.64 -5.21 9.23
N GLU A 98 4.31 -3.95 9.45
CA GLU A 98 4.77 -3.20 10.63
C GLU A 98 4.11 -3.76 11.90
N THR A 99 4.93 -4.07 12.90
CA THR A 99 4.44 -4.48 14.23
C THR A 99 4.72 -3.37 15.25
N PRO A 100 4.03 -3.36 16.41
CA PRO A 100 4.32 -2.37 17.46
C PRO A 100 5.74 -2.49 18.04
N ASP A 101 6.35 -3.67 17.89
CA ASP A 101 7.71 -3.96 18.33
C ASP A 101 8.76 -3.30 17.43
N ALA A 102 9.71 -2.63 18.07
CA ALA A 102 10.71 -1.85 17.35
C ALA A 102 11.77 -2.72 16.68
N GLN A 103 12.10 -3.88 17.23
CA GLN A 103 13.12 -4.77 16.67
C GLN A 103 12.56 -5.49 15.44
N GLU A 104 11.34 -6.02 15.54
CA GLU A 104 10.65 -6.62 14.39
C GLU A 104 10.44 -5.63 13.25
N THR A 105 10.01 -4.41 13.55
CA THR A 105 9.83 -3.36 12.55
C THR A 105 11.15 -3.00 11.86
N SER A 106 12.26 -2.93 12.60
CA SER A 106 13.57 -2.64 12.02
C SER A 106 14.03 -3.76 11.09
N LEU A 107 13.82 -5.02 11.48
CA LEU A 107 14.11 -6.19 10.64
C LEU A 107 13.23 -6.23 9.39
N ALA A 108 11.94 -5.91 9.53
CA ALA A 108 11.01 -5.82 8.40
C ALA A 108 11.47 -4.75 7.40
N LEU A 109 11.92 -3.58 7.88
CA LEU A 109 12.43 -2.52 7.02
C LEU A 109 13.72 -2.92 6.30
N GLU A 110 14.66 -3.56 7.00
CA GLU A 110 15.91 -4.05 6.38
C GLU A 110 15.62 -5.10 5.31
N THR A 111 14.67 -6.00 5.58
CA THR A 111 14.20 -7.02 4.64
C THR A 111 13.53 -6.37 3.42
N TYR A 112 12.72 -5.33 3.65
CA TYR A 112 12.07 -4.55 2.58
C TYR A 112 13.11 -3.94 1.65
N ARG A 113 14.13 -3.27 2.22
CA ARG A 113 15.22 -2.66 1.43
C ARG A 113 15.97 -3.71 0.61
N THR A 114 16.32 -4.82 1.24
CA THR A 114 17.02 -5.93 0.59
C THR A 114 16.19 -6.53 -0.55
N ALA A 115 14.88 -6.71 -0.36
CA ALA A 115 13.98 -7.21 -1.39
C ALA A 115 13.83 -6.27 -2.60
N CYS A 116 13.84 -4.95 -2.35
CA CYS A 116 13.84 -3.94 -3.42
C CYS A 116 15.16 -3.98 -4.20
N CYS A 117 16.32 -4.03 -3.52
CA CYS A 117 17.64 -4.12 -4.17
C CYS A 117 17.82 -5.41 -4.99
N ASN A 118 17.18 -6.51 -4.58
CA ASN A 118 17.28 -7.80 -5.26
C ASN A 118 16.33 -7.93 -6.47
N GLY A 119 15.56 -6.88 -6.80
CA GLY A 119 14.69 -6.84 -7.98
C GLY A 119 13.39 -7.65 -7.88
N ARG A 120 13.12 -8.30 -6.73
CA ARG A 120 11.83 -8.95 -6.46
C ARG A 120 10.78 -7.92 -6.03
N GLY A 121 11.22 -6.88 -5.31
CA GLY A 121 10.33 -5.91 -4.71
C GLY A 121 9.59 -6.45 -3.48
N ALA A 122 9.11 -5.54 -2.65
CA ALA A 122 8.35 -5.86 -1.46
C ALA A 122 7.19 -4.88 -1.27
N ILE A 123 6.20 -5.30 -0.52
CA ILE A 123 5.08 -4.50 -0.07
C ILE A 123 5.23 -4.36 1.44
N LEU A 124 5.31 -3.13 1.92
CA LEU A 124 5.34 -2.82 3.34
C LEU A 124 3.96 -2.28 3.76
N LEU A 125 3.26 -3.06 4.59
CA LEU A 125 1.99 -2.67 5.20
C LEU A 125 2.30 -1.95 6.52
N CYS A 126 2.02 -0.64 6.56
CA CYS A 126 2.36 0.27 7.65
C CYS A 126 1.13 0.99 8.19
N VAL A 127 1.28 1.66 9.33
CA VAL A 127 0.24 2.54 9.87
C VAL A 127 0.68 4.00 9.71
N ALA A 128 -0.21 4.87 9.22
CA ALA A 128 0.10 6.28 8.91
C ALA A 128 0.50 7.13 10.15
N ARG A 129 0.11 6.69 11.35
CA ARG A 129 0.55 7.25 12.64
C ARG A 129 1.53 6.33 13.39
N GLY A 130 2.11 5.37 12.68
CA GLY A 130 3.08 4.43 13.20
C GLY A 130 4.48 5.02 13.24
N LYS A 131 5.40 4.32 13.92
CA LYS A 131 6.79 4.75 14.08
C LYS A 131 7.51 4.85 12.73
N VAL A 132 7.09 4.04 11.76
CA VAL A 132 7.66 4.04 10.41
C VAL A 132 7.32 5.31 9.62
N SER A 133 6.15 5.90 9.88
CA SER A 133 5.68 7.10 9.16
C SER A 133 6.36 8.40 9.59
N GLU A 134 7.00 8.43 10.77
CA GLU A 134 7.58 9.67 11.34
C GLU A 134 9.10 9.77 11.18
N GLY A 135 9.81 8.66 10.91
CA GLY A 135 11.27 8.64 10.99
C GLY A 135 12.01 7.90 9.88
N ILE A 136 11.30 7.29 8.93
CA ILE A 136 11.95 6.50 7.86
C ILE A 136 11.82 7.24 6.53
N ASP A 137 12.98 7.62 5.99
CA ASP A 137 13.10 8.18 4.65
C ASP A 137 13.07 7.04 3.60
N PHE A 138 12.07 7.07 2.73
CA PHE A 138 11.93 6.15 1.61
C PHE A 138 12.65 6.74 0.39
N ASP A 139 13.98 6.71 0.42
CA ASP A 139 14.82 7.31 -0.60
C ASP A 139 14.75 6.55 -1.95
N HIS A 140 14.62 7.27 -3.07
CA HIS A 140 14.63 6.79 -4.46
C HIS A 140 13.73 5.57 -4.80
N GLN A 141 14.19 4.34 -4.53
CA GLN A 141 13.59 3.07 -4.97
C GLN A 141 12.68 2.42 -3.92
N TYR A 142 12.55 3.05 -2.75
CA TYR A 142 11.86 2.44 -1.60
C TYR A 142 10.38 2.81 -1.47
N GLY A 143 9.77 3.51 -2.44
CA GLY A 143 8.37 3.94 -2.38
C GLY A 143 7.67 4.02 -3.73
#